data_AF-A0A076HGU7-F1
#
_entry.id   AF-A0A076HGU7-F1
#
_cell.length_a   1.000
_cell.length_b   1.000
_cell.length_c   1.000
_cell.angle_alpha   90.00
_cell.angle_beta   90.00
_cell.angle_gamma   90.00
#
_symmetry.space_group_name_H-M   'P 1'
#
loop_
_entity.id
_entity.type
_entity.pdbx_description
1 polymer ?
#
loop_
_entity_poly.entity_id
_entity_poly.type
_entity_poly.pdbx_seq_one_letter_code
_entity_poly.pdbx_strand_id
1 'polypeptide(L)' 'MFHLSAAERRFALTSFAIKVAIFWMAQLVVCVMDPRRLVCGFVEKGFLPCLISFSVMDFLVIPPLRRRWER' A
#
# COMPACT_ATOMS: atom_id res chain seq x y z
N MET A 1 10.60 -10.28 -21.58
CA MET A 1 9.16 -10.18 -21.22
C MET A 1 9.02 -10.63 -19.77
N PHE A 2 8.88 -9.70 -18.82
CA PHE A 2 8.77 -10.03 -17.39
C PHE A 2 7.37 -10.61 -17.11
N HIS A 3 7.17 -11.89 -17.42
CA HIS A 3 5.99 -12.61 -16.94
C HIS A 3 6.11 -12.72 -15.42
N LEU A 4 5.35 -11.89 -14.68
CA LEU A 4 5.07 -12.16 -13.28
C LEU A 4 4.19 -13.40 -13.22
N SER A 5 4.58 -14.39 -12.41
CA SER A 5 3.74 -15.56 -12.17
C SER A 5 2.42 -15.13 -11.52
N ALA A 6 1.31 -15.81 -11.83
CA ALA A 6 0.00 -15.48 -11.28
C ALA A 6 -0.01 -15.48 -9.74
N ALA A 7 0.86 -16.29 -9.11
CA ALA A 7 1.05 -16.32 -7.67
C ALA A 7 1.73 -15.05 -7.13
N GLU A 8 2.76 -14.53 -7.82
CA GLU A 8 3.46 -13.29 -7.43
C GLU A 8 2.51 -12.09 -7.48
N ARG A 9 1.65 -12.02 -8.50
CA ARG A 9 0.62 -10.96 -8.60
C ARG A 9 -0.44 -11.06 -7.52
N ARG A 10 -0.90 -12.28 -7.17
CA ARG A 10 -1.88 -12.47 -6.09
C ARG A 10 -1.31 -12.01 -4.75
N PHE A 11 -0.06 -12.35 -4.47
CA PHE A 11 0.61 -11.92 -3.24
C PHE A 11 0.83 -10.40 -3.18
N ALA A 12 1.25 -9.78 -4.29
CA ALA A 12 1.37 -8.33 -4.37
C ALA A 12 0.01 -7.63 -4.19
N LEU A 13 -1.06 -8.15 -4.80
CA LEU A 13 -2.42 -7.64 -4.63
C LEU A 13 -2.93 -7.78 -3.20
N THR A 14 -2.72 -8.92 -2.55
CA THR A 14 -3.17 -9.11 -1.16
C THR A 14 -2.37 -8.26 -0.19
N SER A 15 -1.05 -8.16 -0.35
CA SER A 15 -0.22 -7.30 0.49
C SER A 15 -0.58 -5.82 0.32
N PHE A 16 -0.79 -5.39 -0.91
CA PHE A 16 -1.29 -4.05 -1.21
C PHE A 16 -2.66 -3.82 -0.56
N ALA A 17 -3.64 -4.70 -0.78
CA ALA A 17 -4.98 -4.57 -0.21
C ALA A 17 -4.97 -4.50 1.33
N ILE A 18 -4.13 -5.29 1.98
CA ILE A 18 -3.97 -5.26 3.45
C ILE A 18 -3.39 -3.92 3.90
N LYS A 19 -2.34 -3.41 3.26
CA LYS A 19 -1.75 -2.10 3.59
C LYS A 19 -2.75 -0.97 3.39
N VAL A 20 -3.51 -1.00 2.30
CA VAL A 20 -4.58 -0.04 2.02
C VAL A 20 -5.65 -0.09 3.12
N ALA A 21 -6.10 -1.28 3.49
CA ALA A 21 -7.11 -1.46 4.54
C ALA A 21 -6.62 -0.94 5.90
N ILE A 22 -5.37 -1.25 6.29
CA ILE A 22 -4.79 -0.74 7.54
C ILE A 22 -4.69 0.78 7.52
N PHE A 23 -4.19 1.35 6.43
CA PHE A 23 -4.04 2.80 6.31
C PHE A 23 -5.39 3.52 6.32
N TRP A 24 -6.39 2.95 5.65
CA TRP A 24 -7.77 3.45 5.66
C TRP A 24 -8.36 3.42 7.07
N MET A 25 -8.22 2.30 7.79
CA MET A 25 -8.71 2.19 9.17
C MET A 25 -8.00 3.18 10.10
N ALA A 26 -6.69 3.36 9.96
CA ALA A 26 -5.93 4.35 10.71
C ALA A 26 -6.42 5.78 10.43
N GLN A 27 -6.64 6.11 9.15
CA GLN A 27 -7.19 7.40 8.76
C GLN A 27 -8.59 7.63 9.35
N LEU A 28 -9.45 6.60 9.36
CA LEU A 28 -10.80 6.67 9.91
C LEU A 28 -10.75 6.93 11.42
N VAL A 29 -9.87 6.24 12.15
CA VAL A 29 -9.63 6.47 13.58
C VAL A 29 -9.13 7.88 13.84
N VAL A 30 -8.14 8.36 13.08
CA VAL A 30 -7.61 9.73 13.19
C VAL A 30 -8.70 10.77 12.93
N CYS A 31 -9.51 10.59 11.89
CA CYS A 31 -10.59 11.50 11.55
C CYS A 31 -11.71 11.53 12.61
N VAL A 32 -12.00 10.41 13.28
CA VAL A 32 -12.97 10.35 14.39
C VAL A 32 -12.42 11.05 15.63
N MET A 33 -11.12 10.92 15.90
CA MET A 33 -10.45 11.50 17.06
C MET A 33 -10.10 12.99 16.89
N ASP A 34 -10.13 13.52 15.66
CA ASP A 34 -9.70 14.90 15.36
C ASP A 34 -10.89 15.85 15.09
N PRO A 35 -11.42 16.54 16.13
CA PRO A 35 -12.60 17.40 15.98
C PRO A 35 -12.36 18.64 15.12
N ARG A 36 -11.09 19.02 14.87
CA ARG A 36 -10.75 20.18 14.02
C ARG A 36 -10.64 19.84 12.54
N ARG A 37 -10.73 18.56 12.14
CA ARG A 37 -10.62 18.06 10.76
C ARG A 37 -9.34 18.47 10.00
N LEU A 38 -8.39 19.15 10.63
CA LEU A 38 -7.14 19.60 10.00
C LEU A 38 -6.22 18.42 9.74
N VAL A 39 -6.06 17.54 10.73
CA VAL A 39 -5.25 16.32 10.59
C VAL A 39 -5.93 15.35 9.63
N CYS A 40 -7.25 15.23 9.71
CA CYS A 40 -8.04 14.42 8.77
C CYS A 40 -7.80 14.83 7.31
N GLY A 41 -7.90 16.13 6.99
CA GLY A 41 -7.65 16.64 5.63
C GLY A 41 -6.20 16.52 5.16
N PHE A 42 -5.23 16.59 6.09
CA PHE A 42 -3.82 16.38 5.77
C PHE A 42 -3.51 14.90 5.46
N VAL A 43 -4.03 13.98 6.27
CA VAL A 43 -3.88 12.53 6.04
C VAL A 43 -4.61 12.12 4.76
N GLU A 44 -5.77 12.71 4.46
CA GLU A 44 -6.49 12.48 3.22
C GLU A 44 -5.72 12.95 1.98
N LYS A 45 -5.04 14.11 2.07
CA LYS A 45 -4.09 14.55 1.02
C LYS A 45 -2.87 13.63 0.91
N GLY A 46 -2.38 13.11 2.02
CA GLY A 46 -1.24 12.18 2.08
C GLY A 46 -1.57 10.74 1.65
N PHE A 47 -2.86 10.39 1.56
CA PHE A 47 -3.33 9.06 1.22
C PHE A 47 -2.89 8.65 -0.20
N LEU A 48 -3.14 9.52 -1.18
CA LEU A 48 -2.84 9.25 -2.59
C LEU A 48 -1.34 8.99 -2.85
N PRO A 49 -0.39 9.83 -2.39
CA PRO A 49 1.04 9.54 -2.57
C PRO A 49 1.52 8.28 -1.80
N CYS A 50 0.92 7.96 -0.65
CA CYS A 50 1.20 6.71 0.06
C CYS A 50 0.73 5.48 -0.73
N LEU A 51 -0.47 5.53 -1.32
CA LEU A 51 -0.98 4.46 -2.19
C LEU A 51 -0.08 4.21 -3.40
N ILE A 52 0.38 5.30 -4.04
CA ILE A 52 1.31 5.19 -5.17
C ILE A 52 2.62 4.54 -4.71
N SER A 53 3.16 4.95 -3.58
CA SER A 53 4.40 4.37 -3.04
C SER A 53 4.27 2.88 -2.72
N PHE A 54 3.17 2.47 -2.07
CA PHE A 54 2.91 1.05 -1.79
C PHE A 54 2.71 0.23 -3.07
N SER A 55 1.97 0.75 -4.04
CA SER A 55 1.80 0.05 -5.31
C SER A 55 3.13 -0.11 -6.06
N VAL A 56 3.99 0.90 -6.08
CA VAL A 56 5.34 0.78 -6.66
C VAL A 56 6.18 -0.24 -5.90
N MET A 57 6.20 -0.23 -4.58
CA MET A 57 6.95 -1.23 -3.82
C MET A 57 6.44 -2.65 -4.06
N ASP A 58 5.12 -2.87 -3.93
CA ASP A 58 4.53 -4.20 -4.00
C ASP A 58 4.59 -4.81 -5.41
N PHE A 59 4.43 -3.99 -6.46
CA PHE A 59 4.45 -4.49 -7.85
C PHE A 59 5.81 -4.41 -8.54
N LEU A 60 6.66 -3.45 -8.17
CA LEU A 60 7.94 -3.21 -8.86
C LEU A 60 9.15 -3.73 -8.08
N VAL A 61 9.15 -3.64 -6.76
CA VAL A 61 10.33 -3.94 -5.92
C VAL A 61 10.30 -5.38 -5.39
N ILE A 62 9.17 -5.83 -4.85
CA ILE A 62 9.06 -7.17 -4.23
C ILE A 62 9.34 -8.33 -5.21
N PRO A 63 8.74 -8.38 -6.43
CA PRO A 63 8.97 -9.51 -7.34
C PRO A 63 10.44 -9.72 -7.74
N PRO A 64 11.23 -8.71 -8.16
CA PRO A 64 12.63 -8.92 -8.46
C PRO A 64 13.48 -9.23 -7.22
N LEU A 65 13.10 -8.73 -6.03
CA LEU A 65 13.80 -9.05 -4.79
C LEU A 65 13.63 -10.53 -4.42
N ARG A 66 12.39 -11.05 -4.53
CA ARG A 66 12.06 -12.46 -4.24
C ARG A 66 12.81 -13.42 -5.18
N ARG A 67 12.91 -13.06 -6.47
CA ARG A 67 13.68 -13.84 -7.47
C ARG A 67 15.19 -13.82 -7.24
N ARG A 68 15.74 -12.81 -6.57
CA ARG A 68 17.15 -12.80 -6.16
C ARG A 68 17.40 -13.58 -4.89
N TRP A 69 16.42 -13.65 -3.99
CA TRP A 69 16.54 -14.38 -2.72
C TRP A 69 16.37 -15.89 -2.89
N GLU A 70 15.60 -16.35 -3.88
CA GLU A 70 15.49 -17.79 -4.21
C GLU A 70 16.66 -18.34 -5.05
N ARG A 71 17.63 -17.51 -5.45
CA ARG A 71 18.86 -17.93 -6.12
C ARG A 71 20.02 -17.97 -5.15
#